data_AF-A0A7T5UTD0-F1
#
_entry.id   AF-A0A7T5UTD0-F1
#
_cell.length_a   1.000
_cell.length_b   1.000
_cell.length_c   1.000
_cell.angle_alpha   90.00
_cell.angle_beta   90.00
_cell.angle_gamma   90.00
#
_symmetry.space_group_name_H-M   'P 1'
#
loop_
_entity.id
_entity.type
_entity.pdbx_description
1 polymer ?
#
loop_
_entity_poly.entity_id
_entity_poly.type
_entity_poly.pdbx_seq_one_letter_code
_entity_poly.pdbx_strand_id
1 'polypeptide(L)'
;MANEELLVLNKLLKEFEDMKLGLDPSVLSGWYSKVAEDARARAPAHLVDSIDVIQDPILPMKFEFKTSKRAVRYVLEAIDQNLDEMPMATRLYFQKLSELIQAETLR
;
A
#
# COMPACT_ATOMS: atom_id res chain seq x y z
N MET A 1 -24.09 15.18 -26.86
CA MET A 1 -22.81 15.32 -27.59
C MET A 1 -21.83 16.23 -26.85
N ALA A 2 -21.79 17.55 -27.03
CA ALA A 2 -20.76 18.40 -26.37
C ALA A 2 -20.74 18.35 -24.82
N ASN A 3 -21.91 18.20 -24.17
CA ASN A 3 -22.00 18.12 -22.71
C ASN A 3 -21.56 16.74 -22.14
N GLU A 4 -21.75 15.68 -22.93
CA GLU A 4 -21.33 14.32 -22.54
C GLU A 4 -19.82 14.16 -22.68
N GLU A 5 -19.24 14.72 -23.74
CA GLU A 5 -17.79 14.77 -23.94
C GLU A 5 -17.08 15.51 -22.80
N LEU A 6 -17.66 16.64 -22.35
CA LEU A 6 -17.10 17.45 -21.26
C LEU A 6 -17.20 16.74 -19.90
N LEU A 7 -18.27 15.98 -19.66
CA LEU A 7 -18.42 15.10 -18.49
C LEU A 7 -17.36 14.00 -18.47
N VAL A 8 -17.12 13.35 -19.61
CA VAL A 8 -16.10 12.31 -19.75
C VAL A 8 -14.70 12.89 -19.50
N LEU A 9 -14.40 14.06 -20.08
CA LEU A 9 -13.11 14.74 -19.89
C LEU A 9 -12.86 15.09 -18.42
N ASN A 10 -13.86 15.62 -17.73
CA ASN A 10 -13.75 15.96 -16.31
C ASN A 10 -13.55 14.71 -15.44
N LYS A 11 -14.23 13.60 -15.76
CA LYS A 11 -14.03 12.33 -15.06
C LYS A 11 -12.60 11.81 -15.24
N LEU A 12 -12.08 11.86 -16.46
CA LEU A 12 -10.71 11.45 -16.78
C LEU A 12 -9.66 12.32 -16.08
N LEU A 13 -9.87 13.65 -16.04
CA LEU A 13 -8.98 14.57 -15.32
C LEU A 13 -8.94 14.25 -13.83
N LYS A 14 -10.10 13.99 -13.22
CA LYS A 14 -10.19 13.60 -11.81
C LYS A 14 -9.45 12.28 -11.55
N GLU A 15 -9.66 11.26 -12.38
CA GLU A 15 -8.94 9.99 -12.27
C GLU A 15 -7.42 10.19 -12.40
N PHE A 16 -6.97 11.11 -13.26
CA PHE A 16 -5.55 11.42 -13.44
C PHE A 16 -4.95 12.16 -12.23
N GLU A 17 -5.69 13.08 -11.62
CA GLU A 17 -5.29 13.74 -10.38
C GLU A 17 -5.24 12.75 -9.21
N ASP A 18 -6.25 11.90 -9.06
CA ASP A 18 -6.30 10.85 -8.05
C ASP A 18 -5.14 9.85 -8.21
N MET A 19 -4.74 9.53 -9.45
CA MET A 19 -3.57 8.70 -9.74
C MET A 19 -2.25 9.37 -9.31
N LYS A 20 -2.09 10.68 -9.57
CA LYS A 20 -0.90 11.43 -9.16
C LYS A 20 -0.79 11.52 -7.65
N LEU A 21 -1.90 11.77 -6.96
CA LEU A 21 -1.94 11.91 -5.51
C LEU A 21 -1.82 10.57 -4.78
N GLY A 22 -2.31 9.48 -5.37
CA GLY A 22 -2.24 8.14 -4.76
C GLY A 22 -0.82 7.60 -4.57
N LEU A 23 0.17 8.15 -5.28
CA LEU A 23 1.59 7.81 -5.11
C LEU A 23 2.38 8.92 -4.39
N ASP A 24 1.70 9.89 -3.77
CA ASP A 24 2.36 10.85 -2.92
C ASP A 24 3.03 10.13 -1.72
N PRO A 25 4.29 10.45 -1.37
CA PRO A 25 4.98 9.81 -0.25
C PRO A 25 4.21 9.85 1.08
N SER A 26 3.45 10.92 1.35
CA SER A 26 2.66 11.05 2.57
C SER A 26 1.47 10.07 2.58
N VAL A 27 0.82 9.89 1.43
CA VAL A 27 -0.26 8.92 1.25
C VAL A 27 0.27 7.50 1.43
N LEU A 28 1.39 7.16 0.78
CA LEU A 28 2.02 5.85 0.93
C LEU A 28 2.45 5.60 2.38
N SER A 29 3.08 6.57 3.04
CA SER A 29 3.51 6.46 4.44
C SER A 29 2.33 6.16 5.37
N GLY A 30 1.19 6.83 5.17
CA GLY A 30 -0.06 6.52 5.89
C GLY A 30 -0.52 5.09 5.68
N TRP A 31 -0.57 4.62 4.43
CA TRP A 31 -0.99 3.25 4.11
C TRP A 31 -0.04 2.18 4.62
N TYR A 32 1.27 2.40 4.53
CA TYR A 32 2.26 1.50 5.10
C TYR A 32 2.07 1.38 6.62
N SER A 33 1.89 2.51 7.31
CA SER A 33 1.66 2.54 8.75
C SER A 33 0.39 1.79 9.13
N LYS A 34 -0.71 2.05 8.42
CA LYS A 34 -2.01 1.38 8.60
C LYS A 34 -1.91 -0.14 8.42
N VAL A 35 -1.27 -0.59 7.34
CA VAL A 35 -1.05 -2.02 7.08
C VAL A 35 -0.21 -2.66 8.20
N ALA A 36 0.84 -2.00 8.67
CA ALA A 36 1.67 -2.50 9.75
C ALA A 36 0.91 -2.60 11.08
N GLU A 37 0.07 -1.62 11.40
CA GLU A 37 -0.81 -1.66 12.58
C GLU A 37 -1.81 -2.81 12.50
N ASP A 38 -2.49 -2.98 11.36
CA ASP A 38 -3.48 -4.05 11.18
C ASP A 38 -2.87 -5.45 11.18
N ALA A 39 -1.63 -5.57 10.69
CA ALA A 39 -0.86 -6.80 10.76
C ALA A 39 -0.44 -7.11 12.21
N ARG A 40 0.07 -6.11 12.94
CA ARG A 40 0.44 -6.26 14.37
C ARG A 40 -0.75 -6.62 15.24
N ALA A 41 -1.93 -6.06 14.98
CA ALA A 41 -3.15 -6.34 15.73
C ALA A 41 -3.60 -7.81 15.64
N ARG A 42 -3.26 -8.50 14.54
CA ARG A 42 -3.59 -9.92 14.32
C ARG A 42 -2.45 -10.88 14.62
N ALA A 43 -1.22 -10.39 14.60
CA ALA A 43 -0.06 -11.21 14.87
C ALA A 43 -0.03 -11.64 16.35
N PRO A 44 0.37 -12.90 16.65
CA PRO A 44 0.71 -13.33 18.00
C PRO A 44 1.78 -12.42 18.61
N ALA A 45 1.71 -12.21 19.93
CA ALA A 45 2.57 -11.27 20.66
C ALA A 45 4.07 -11.39 20.33
N HIS A 46 4.58 -12.62 20.17
CA HIS A 46 6.00 -12.87 19.86
C HIS A 46 6.41 -12.56 18.41
N LEU A 47 5.49 -12.12 17.55
CA LEU A 47 5.76 -11.71 16.16
C LEU A 47 5.52 -10.21 15.93
N VAL A 48 4.85 -9.52 16.85
CA VAL A 48 4.47 -8.10 16.72
C VAL A 48 5.69 -7.23 16.45
N ASP A 49 6.76 -7.41 17.25
CA ASP A 49 8.00 -6.63 17.13
C ASP A 49 8.77 -6.92 15.85
N SER A 50 8.42 -7.98 15.13
CA SER A 50 9.04 -8.28 13.83
C SER A 50 8.40 -7.54 12.66
N ILE A 51 7.29 -6.82 12.87
CA ILE A 51 6.52 -6.11 11.83
C ILE A 51 6.74 -4.60 11.98
N ASP A 52 7.51 -4.03 11.07
CA ASP A 52 7.87 -2.61 11.08
C ASP A 52 7.98 -2.02 9.67
N VAL A 53 7.88 -0.70 9.57
CA VAL A 53 8.04 0.05 8.32
C VAL A 53 9.11 1.10 8.50
N ILE A 54 10.08 1.11 7.59
CA ILE A 54 11.13 2.14 7.55
C ILE A 54 11.00 2.92 6.25
N GLN A 55 10.78 4.22 6.36
CA GLN A 55 10.85 5.14 5.24
C GLN A 55 12.24 5.78 5.18
N ASP A 56 12.86 5.78 4.00
CA ASP A 56 14.15 6.43 3.79
C ASP A 56 13.96 7.97 3.86
N PRO A 57 14.72 8.68 4.72
CA PRO A 57 14.52 10.11 4.94
C PRO A 57 14.97 10.99 3.77
N ILE A 58 15.83 10.46 2.88
CA ILE A 58 16.32 11.18 1.70
C ILE A 58 15.50 10.80 0.47
N LEU A 59 15.10 9.52 0.37
CA LEU A 59 14.29 8.99 -0.72
C LEU A 59 12.87 8.70 -0.22
N PRO A 60 11.96 9.69 -0.20
CA PRO A 60 10.67 9.57 0.48
C PRO A 60 9.75 8.49 -0.14
N MET A 61 10.03 8.03 -1.36
CA MET A 61 9.32 6.93 -2.02
C MET A 61 9.89 5.53 -1.70
N LYS A 62 11.01 5.47 -0.98
CA LYS A 62 11.69 4.23 -0.64
C LYS A 62 11.27 3.78 0.76
N PHE A 63 10.45 2.73 0.76
CA PHE A 63 9.95 2.08 1.96
C PHE A 63 10.55 0.68 2.08
N GLU A 64 10.87 0.29 3.30
CA GLU A 64 11.24 -1.08 3.67
C GLU A 64 10.18 -1.60 4.65
N PHE A 65 9.49 -2.67 4.26
CA PHE A 65 8.56 -3.37 5.15
C PHE A 65 9.32 -4.51 5.83
N LYS A 66 9.80 -4.27 7.05
CA LYS A 66 10.52 -5.28 7.84
C LYS A 66 9.52 -6.27 8.42
N THR A 67 9.67 -7.54 8.05
CA THR A 67 8.85 -8.63 8.57
C THR A 67 9.65 -9.92 8.65
N SER A 68 9.47 -10.70 9.72
CA SER A 68 10.00 -12.07 9.78
C SER A 68 9.22 -12.99 8.84
N LYS A 69 9.83 -14.07 8.31
CA LYS A 69 9.15 -15.06 7.45
C LYS A 69 7.84 -15.60 8.06
N ARG A 70 7.79 -15.74 9.39
CA ARG A 70 6.61 -16.23 10.15
C ARG A 70 5.50 -15.19 10.23
N ALA A 71 5.84 -13.91 10.14
CA ALA A 71 4.90 -12.79 10.23
C ALA A 71 4.36 -12.34 8.87
N VAL A 72 5.00 -12.74 7.75
CA VAL A 72 4.61 -12.38 6.37
C VAL A 72 3.12 -12.56 6.10
N ARG A 73 2.50 -13.66 6.55
CA ARG A 73 1.07 -13.92 6.31
C ARG A 73 0.17 -12.81 6.85
N TYR A 74 0.48 -12.25 8.02
CA TYR A 74 -0.33 -11.19 8.62
C TYR A 74 -0.18 -9.88 7.86
N VAL A 75 1.01 -9.63 7.29
CA VAL A 75 1.24 -8.47 6.43
C VAL A 75 0.45 -8.61 5.13
N LEU A 76 0.50 -9.76 4.46
CA LEU A 76 -0.25 -9.98 3.22
C LEU A 76 -1.77 -9.89 3.43
N GLU A 77 -2.28 -10.50 4.51
CA GLU A 77 -3.70 -10.39 4.88
C GLU A 77 -4.11 -8.96 5.26
N ALA A 78 -3.21 -8.16 5.83
CA ALA A 78 -3.46 -6.75 6.12
C ALA A 78 -3.46 -5.88 4.88
N ILE A 79 -2.58 -6.16 3.92
CA ILE A 79 -2.62 -5.48 2.62
C ILE A 79 -3.95 -5.77 1.93
N ASP A 80 -4.30 -7.06 1.77
CA ASP A 80 -5.50 -7.50 1.06
C ASP A 80 -6.79 -6.83 1.58
N GLN A 81 -6.93 -6.76 2.91
CA GLN A 81 -8.10 -6.14 3.56
C GLN A 81 -8.21 -4.64 3.35
N ASN A 82 -7.10 -3.93 3.11
CA ASN A 82 -7.10 -2.48 2.91
C ASN A 82 -7.15 -2.11 1.41
N LEU A 83 -6.98 -3.07 0.47
CA LEU A 83 -6.86 -2.76 -0.96
C LEU A 83 -8.07 -1.99 -1.51
N ASP A 84 -9.28 -2.36 -1.11
CA ASP A 84 -10.50 -1.75 -1.62
C ASP A 84 -10.69 -0.29 -1.18
N GLU A 85 -10.12 0.08 -0.05
CA GLU A 85 -10.14 1.45 0.50
C GLU A 85 -9.04 2.33 -0.10
N MET A 86 -7.99 1.74 -0.67
CA MET A 86 -6.90 2.47 -1.29
C MET A 86 -7.32 3.13 -2.61
N PRO A 87 -6.83 4.36 -2.89
CA PRO A 87 -6.89 4.95 -4.22
C PRO A 87 -6.25 4.02 -5.26
N MET A 88 -6.71 4.09 -6.51
CA MET A 88 -6.31 3.14 -7.56
C MET A 88 -4.78 2.96 -7.69
N ALA A 89 -4.03 4.05 -7.74
CA ALA A 89 -2.57 3.97 -7.88
C ALA A 89 -1.89 3.36 -6.64
N THR A 90 -2.35 3.74 -5.45
CA THR A 90 -1.91 3.15 -4.17
C THR A 90 -2.21 1.65 -4.12
N ARG A 91 -3.40 1.24 -4.54
CA ARG A 91 -3.83 -0.16 -4.58
C ARG A 91 -2.91 -0.99 -5.46
N LEU A 92 -2.64 -0.52 -6.68
CA LEU A 92 -1.72 -1.19 -7.61
C LEU A 92 -0.31 -1.30 -7.02
N TYR A 93 0.16 -0.26 -6.33
CA TYR A 93 1.45 -0.27 -5.64
C TYR A 93 1.51 -1.38 -4.58
N PHE A 94 0.50 -1.48 -3.71
CA PHE A 94 0.45 -2.47 -2.63
C PHE A 94 0.18 -3.90 -3.13
N GLN A 95 -0.54 -4.06 -4.23
CA GLN A 95 -0.63 -5.35 -4.94
C GLN A 95 0.75 -5.80 -5.41
N LYS A 96 1.53 -4.91 -6.04
CA LYS A 96 2.89 -5.22 -6.47
C LYS A 96 3.80 -5.53 -5.29
N LEU A 97 3.70 -4.78 -4.19
CA LEU A 97 4.43 -5.06 -2.95
C LEU A 97 4.11 -6.47 -2.42
N SER A 98 2.83 -6.86 -2.40
CA SER A 98 2.40 -8.19 -1.95
C SER A 98 3.01 -9.30 -2.80
N GLU A 99 3.02 -9.14 -4.14
CA GLU A 99 3.68 -10.08 -5.05
C GLU A 99 5.19 -10.22 -4.76
N LEU A 100 5.88 -9.10 -4.51
CA LEU A 100 7.31 -9.10 -4.21
C LEU A 100 7.61 -9.82 -2.89
N ILE A 101 6.82 -9.55 -1.83
CA ILE A 101 6.94 -10.21 -0.53
C ILE A 101 6.73 -11.72 -0.67
N GLN A 102 5.70 -12.14 -1.43
CA GLN A 102 5.43 -13.56 -1.68
C GLN A 102 6.60 -14.22 -2.43
N ALA A 103 7.12 -13.57 -3.47
CA ALA A 103 8.24 -14.09 -4.25
C ALA A 103 9.52 -14.24 -3.42
N GLU A 104 9.78 -13.32 -2.49
CA GLU A 104 10.93 -13.41 -1.57
C GLU A 104 10.75 -14.50 -0.51
N THR A 105 9.52 -14.72 -0.04
CA THR A 105 9.23 -15.74 0.98
C THR A 105 9.37 -17.17 0.44
N LEU A 106 9.09 -17.37 -0.84
CA LEU A 106 9.20 -18.66 -1.54
C LEU A 106 10.65 -19.03 -1.93
N ARG A 107 11.63 -18.12 -1.72
CA ARG A 107 13.06 -18.39 -1.85
C ARG A 107 13.67 -18.91 -0.54
#